data_AF-A0A7Y7AEE6-F1
#
_entry.id   AF-A0A7Y7AEE6-F1
#
_cell.length_a   1.000
_cell.length_b   1.000
_cell.length_c   1.000
_cell.angle_alpha   90.00
_cell.angle_beta   90.00
_cell.angle_gamma   90.00
#
_symmetry.space_group_name_H-M   'P 1'
#
loop_
_entity.id
_entity.type
_entity.pdbx_description
1 polymer ?
#
loop_
_entity_poly.entity_id
_entity_poly.type
_entity_poly.pdbx_seq_one_letter_code
_entity_poly.pdbx_strand_id
1 'polypeptide(L)' 'MYDSHEEYSIHIKKLALEDAGIPVMIFDQRDSSYNAFGYIYLHVPTELKERALQVLEEQT' A
#
# COMPACT_ATOMS: atom_id res chain seq x y z
N MET A 1 -12.99 10.83 8.82
CA MET A 1 -11.53 10.82 8.60
C MET A 1 -11.04 9.55 9.27
N TYR A 2 -10.54 8.58 8.52
CA TYR A 2 -9.92 7.38 9.08
C TYR A 2 -8.43 7.69 9.22
N ASP A 3 -8.01 8.10 10.42
CA ASP A 3 -6.60 8.22 10.76
C ASP A 3 -6.10 6.86 11.22
N SER A 4 -5.34 6.22 10.34
CA SER A 4 -4.75 4.92 10.62
C SER A 4 -3.26 5.00 10.42
N HIS A 5 -2.53 4.99 11.54
CA HIS A 5 -1.09 4.75 11.67
C HIS A 5 -0.67 3.33 11.19
N GLU A 6 -1.35 2.77 10.20
CA GLU A 6 -1.43 1.33 10.00
C GLU A 6 -0.48 0.83 8.90
N GLU A 7 0.78 0.62 9.28
CA GLU A 7 1.67 -0.32 8.56
C GLU A 7 0.96 -1.63 8.21
N TYR A 8 0.12 -2.10 9.14
CA TYR A 8 -0.64 -3.33 9.00
C TYR A 8 -1.56 -3.32 7.77
N SER A 9 -2.32 -2.24 7.59
CA SER A 9 -3.23 -2.07 6.46
C SER A 9 -2.49 -1.98 5.12
N ILE A 10 -1.29 -1.39 5.10
CA ILE A 10 -0.41 -1.37 3.92
C ILE A 10 0.08 -2.78 3.59
N HIS A 11 0.46 -3.56 4.61
CA HIS A 11 0.95 -4.92 4.42
C HIS A 11 -0.13 -5.86 3.90
N ILE A 12 -1.36 -5.75 4.40
CA ILE A 12 -2.51 -6.51 3.90
C ILE A 12 -2.77 -6.18 2.42
N LYS A 13 -2.79 -4.90 2.08
CA LYS A 13 -2.98 -4.46 0.68
C LYS A 13 -1.85 -4.94 -0.22
N LYS A 14 -0.61 -4.94 0.26
CA LYS A 14 0.53 -5.52 -0.46
C LYS A 14 0.31 -7.02 -0.72
N LEU A 15 -0.06 -7.79 0.30
CA LEU A 15 -0.30 -9.22 0.15
C LEU A 15 -1.41 -9.52 -0.86
N ALA A 16 -2.52 -8.78 -0.82
CA ALA A 16 -3.61 -8.94 -1.79
C ALA A 16 -3.16 -8.66 -3.24
N LEU A 17 -2.33 -7.64 -3.44
CA LEU A 17 -1.75 -7.33 -4.76
C LEU A 17 -0.75 -8.40 -5.22
N GLU A 18 0.11 -8.90 -4.33
CA GLU A 18 1.04 -9.98 -4.65
C GLU A 18 0.33 -11.30 -4.98
N ASP A 19 -0.73 -11.64 -4.24
CA ASP A 19 -1.57 -12.82 -4.50
C ASP A 19 -2.26 -12.72 -5.86
N ALA A 20 -2.69 -11.52 -6.25
CA ALA A 20 -3.21 -11.23 -7.59
C ALA A 20 -2.15 -11.22 -8.71
N GLY A 21 -0.88 -11.49 -8.38
CA GLY A 21 0.24 -11.51 -9.31
C GLY A 21 0.77 -10.12 -9.70
N ILE A 22 0.44 -9.08 -8.92
CA ILE A 22 0.85 -7.71 -9.17
C ILE A 22 2.10 -7.43 -8.33
N PRO A 23 3.27 -7.17 -8.96
CA PRO A 23 4.46 -6.77 -8.22
C PRO A 23 4.22 -5.40 -7.59
N VAL A 24 4.40 -5.32 -6.27
CA VAL A 24 4.19 -4.09 -5.50
C VAL A 24 5.39 -3.86 -4.58
N MET A 25 5.83 -2.60 -4.49
CA MET A 25 6.88 -2.18 -3.56
C MET A 25 6.32 -1.24 -2.51
N ILE A 26 6.70 -1.47 -1.25
CA ILE A 26 6.44 -0.52 -0.17
C ILE A 26 7.55 0.52 -0.18
N PHE A 27 7.15 1.78 -0.22
CA PHE A 27 8.04 2.92 -0.06
C PHE A 27 7.68 3.63 1.25
N ASP A 28 8.46 3.37 2.28
CA ASP A 28 8.28 3.97 3.59
C ASP A 28 9.08 5.28 3.66
N GLN A 29 8.38 6.42 3.61
CA GLN A 29 8.99 7.74 3.77
C GLN A 29 8.89 8.25 5.21
N ARG A 30 8.57 7.40 6.18
CA ARG A 30 8.53 7.83 7.59
C ARG A 30 9.94 8.12 8.05
N ASP A 31 10.15 9.35 8.51
CA ASP A 31 11.41 9.74 9.08
C ASP A 31 11.54 9.07 10.47
N SER A 32 12.44 8.09 10.57
CA SER A 32 12.65 7.26 11.77
C SER A 32 13.02 8.05 13.04
N SER A 33 13.33 9.35 12.92
CA SER A 33 13.78 10.21 14.02
C SER A 33 12.66 11.00 14.73
N TYR A 34 11.50 11.20 14.11
CA TYR A 34 10.38 11.94 14.72
C TYR A 34 9.08 11.16 14.53
N ASN A 35 8.59 10.56 15.61
CA ASN A 35 7.35 9.78 15.68
C ASN A 35 6.19 10.40 14.87
N ALA A 36 5.98 9.87 13.67
CA ALA A 36 4.77 10.00 12.83
C ALA A 36 4.61 11.26 11.95
N PHE A 37 5.63 11.60 11.16
CA PHE A 37 5.37 12.29 9.89
C PHE A 37 5.97 11.53 8.71
N GLY A 38 5.10 11.04 7.84
CA GLY A 38 5.46 10.32 6.63
C GLY A 38 4.33 9.39 6.18
N TYR A 39 4.22 9.19 4.87
CA TYR A 39 3.28 8.26 4.28
C TYR A 39 4.02 7.02 3.80
N ILE A 40 3.38 5.87 3.94
CA ILE A 40 3.84 4.63 3.34
C ILE A 40 3.10 4.48 2.02
N TYR A 41 3.83 4.48 0.92
CA TYR A 41 3.27 4.35 -0.43
C TYR A 41 3.41 2.92 -0.94
N LEU A 42 2.39 2.44 -1.64
CA LEU A 42 2.46 1.22 -2.43
C LEU A 42 2.69 1.60 -3.90
N HIS A 43 3.86 1.25 -4.41
CA HIS A 43 4.21 1.44 -5.81
C HIS A 43 3.90 0.18 -6.60
N VAL A 44 3.03 0.32 -7.61
CA VAL A 44 2.74 -0.70 -8.61
C VAL A 44 3.20 -0.20 -9.98
N PRO A 45 3.56 -1.08 -10.93
CA PRO A 45 3.79 -0.70 -12.31
C PRO A 45 2.58 0.04 -12.88
N THR A 46 2.82 1.11 -13.64
CA THR A 46 1.75 1.94 -14.22
C THR A 46 0.78 1.11 -15.06
N GLU A 47 1.29 0.10 -15.78
CA GLU A 47 0.52 -0.84 -16.61
C GLU A 47 -0.47 -1.69 -15.80
N LEU A 48 -0.19 -1.90 -14.51
CA LEU A 48 -1.02 -2.70 -13.61
C LEU A 48 -1.82 -1.83 -12.64
N LYS A 49 -1.75 -0.49 -12.77
CA LYS A 49 -2.41 0.44 -11.86
C LYS A 49 -3.92 0.22 -11.81
N GLU A 50 -4.58 0.07 -12.95
CA GLU A 50 -6.04 -0.14 -13.01
C GLU A 50 -6.44 -1.46 -12.37
N ARG A 51 -5.68 -2.54 -12.66
CA ARG A 51 -5.92 -3.86 -12.07
C ARG A 51 -5.66 -3.86 -10.56
N ALA A 52 -4.63 -3.16 -10.10
CA ALA A 52 -4.34 -3.01 -8.68
C ALA A 52 -5.47 -2.28 -7.95
N LEU A 53 -6.04 -1.24 -8.56
CA LEU A 53 -7.19 -0.53 -8.00
C LEU A 53 -8.42 -1.47 -7.87
N GLN A 54 -8.70 -2.26 -8.90
CA GLN A 54 -9.80 -3.24 -8.87
C GLN A 54 -9.65 -4.26 -7.73
N VAL A 55 -8.46 -4.85 -7.58
CA VAL A 55 -8.17 -5.82 -6.51
C VAL A 55 -8.37 -5.19 -5.12
N LEU A 56 -8.02 -3.91 -4.96
CA LEU A 56 -8.21 -3.19 -3.70
C LEU A 56 -9.68 -2.83 -3.42
N GLU A 57 -10.47 -2.57 -4.46
CA GLU A 57 -11.91 -2.33 -4.34
C GLU A 57 -12.68 -3.61 -4.00
N GLU A 58 -12.30 -4.76 -4.56
CA GLU A 58 -12.91 -6.06 -4.26
C GLU A 58 -12.65 -6.55 -2.82
N GLN A 59 -11.65 -5.98 -2.14
CA GLN A 59 -11.27 -6.32 -0.75
C GLN A 59 -11.90 -5.39 0.30
N THR A 60 -12.72 -4.41 -0.10
CA THR A 60 -13.41 -3.46 0.79
C THR A 60 -14.87 -3.86 1.00
#